data_AF-S5TTV0-F1
#
_entry.id   AF-S5TTV0-F1
#
_cell.length_a   1.000
_cell.length_b   1.000
_cell.length_c   1.000
_cell.angle_alpha   90.00
_cell.angle_beta   90.00
_cell.angle_gamma   90.00
#
_symmetry.space_group_name_H-M   'P 1'
#
loop_
_entity.id
_entity.type
_entity.pdbx_description
1 polymer ?
#
loop_
_entity_poly.entity_id
_entity_poly.type
_entity_poly.pdbx_seq_one_letter_code
_entity_poly.pdbx_strand_id
1 'polypeptide(L)'
;DIIRRETEGCDCPQGFQLTQSIGGGTGSGMGTLLLLKIRDNYPDRITATFSVYPSPKVSDVVVEPYNATLSIHQLLENSDETFVIDNEALFSISHNVLKQKEPKYADLNWVISMVMSGITASLRFSGKLNGDLRKMGVNLVPFPRLHFFLLAQAPLFAPGQGSKVKLTVQELTDQMWSSRNFLSNVKAEDGKYLTASCGYRGSIATQEVDDEVAKIQQKMADDFVTWIPNNIKSSIIGIPPVGTTMSGTF
;
A
#
# COMPACT_ATOMS: atom_id res chain seq x y z
N ASP A 1 -8.49 -19.72 18.58
CA ASP A 1 -7.46 -20.28 19.49
C ASP A 1 -6.04 -19.92 19.12
N ILE A 2 -5.54 -20.27 17.93
CA ILE A 2 -4.16 -19.94 17.53
C ILE A 2 -3.87 -18.43 17.63
N ILE A 3 -4.73 -17.59 17.04
CA ILE A 3 -4.58 -16.12 17.10
C ILE A 3 -4.53 -15.62 18.55
N ARG A 4 -5.35 -16.19 19.44
CA ARG A 4 -5.35 -15.81 20.86
C ARG A 4 -4.01 -16.16 21.52
N ARG A 5 -3.52 -17.38 21.32
CA ARG A 5 -2.23 -17.82 21.85
C ARG A 5 -1.06 -16.93 21.40
N GLU A 6 -1.00 -16.58 20.11
CA GLU A 6 0.06 -15.69 19.60
C GLU A 6 -0.07 -14.26 20.14
N THR A 7 -1.31 -13.78 20.32
CA THR A 7 -1.57 -12.45 20.91
C THR A 7 -1.17 -12.39 22.38
N GLU A 8 -1.45 -13.44 23.16
CA GLU A 8 -1.03 -13.58 24.56
C GLU A 8 0.49 -13.75 24.71
N GLY A 9 1.17 -14.25 23.67
CA GLY A 9 2.62 -14.36 23.64
C GLY A 9 3.35 -13.04 23.34
N CYS A 10 2.62 -11.97 23.00
CA CYS A 10 3.19 -10.66 22.70
C CYS A 10 3.12 -9.73 23.92
N ASP A 11 4.20 -9.00 24.21
CA ASP A 11 4.22 -8.01 25.30
C ASP A 11 3.22 -6.87 25.06
N CYS A 12 3.16 -6.36 23.82
CA CYS A 12 2.22 -5.32 23.40
C CYS A 12 1.85 -5.47 21.92
N PRO A 13 0.77 -6.21 21.59
CA PRO A 13 0.34 -6.38 20.21
C PRO A 13 -0.21 -5.08 19.63
N GLN A 14 0.34 -4.59 18.51
CA GLN A 14 -0.15 -3.36 17.86
C GLN A 14 -1.47 -3.57 17.12
N GLY A 15 -1.58 -4.69 16.41
CA GLY A 15 -2.68 -4.94 15.49
C GLY A 15 -2.54 -6.26 14.75
N PHE A 16 -3.42 -6.46 13.76
CA PHE A 16 -3.47 -7.64 12.91
C PHE A 16 -3.31 -7.22 11.45
N GLN A 17 -2.51 -7.99 10.70
CA GLN A 17 -2.36 -7.83 9.26
C GLN A 17 -2.93 -9.05 8.55
N LEU A 18 -3.90 -8.84 7.66
CA LEU A 18 -4.52 -9.91 6.87
C LEU A 18 -4.25 -9.72 5.38
N THR A 19 -3.64 -10.72 4.75
CA THR A 19 -3.48 -10.78 3.29
C THR A 19 -4.51 -11.71 2.70
N GLN A 20 -5.35 -11.22 1.79
CA GLN A 20 -6.43 -12.01 1.21
C GLN A 20 -6.74 -11.59 -0.22
N SER A 21 -7.35 -12.50 -0.98
CA SER A 21 -7.98 -12.19 -2.26
C SER A 21 -9.47 -12.00 -2.04
N ILE A 22 -10.03 -10.93 -2.61
CA ILE A 22 -11.47 -10.64 -2.52
C ILE A 22 -12.27 -11.38 -3.62
N GLY A 23 -11.61 -11.83 -4.70
CA GLY A 23 -12.28 -12.56 -5.79
C GLY A 23 -12.63 -14.00 -5.45
N GLY A 24 -11.81 -14.70 -4.67
CA GLY A 24 -12.00 -16.12 -4.35
C GLY A 24 -12.97 -16.36 -3.19
N GLY A 25 -13.51 -17.57 -3.05
CA GLY A 25 -14.49 -17.89 -1.98
C GLY A 25 -13.89 -17.92 -0.57
N THR A 26 -12.73 -18.56 -0.38
CA THR A 26 -12.11 -18.69 0.96
C THR A 26 -11.50 -17.38 1.43
N GLY A 27 -10.69 -16.73 0.59
CA GLY A 27 -10.04 -15.47 0.94
C GLY A 27 -11.05 -14.36 1.29
N SER A 28 -12.14 -14.28 0.54
CA SER A 28 -13.15 -13.26 0.72
C SER A 28 -14.11 -13.61 1.88
N GLY A 29 -14.74 -14.78 1.86
CA GLY A 29 -15.74 -15.18 2.86
C GLY A 29 -15.15 -15.55 4.21
N MET A 30 -14.14 -16.43 4.25
CA MET A 30 -13.50 -16.81 5.52
C MET A 30 -12.64 -15.66 6.07
N GLY A 31 -11.97 -14.91 5.20
CA GLY A 31 -11.14 -13.77 5.62
C GLY A 31 -11.95 -12.65 6.26
N THR A 32 -13.10 -12.29 5.68
CA THR A 32 -14.01 -11.29 6.29
C THR A 32 -14.65 -11.77 7.58
N LEU A 33 -15.04 -13.06 7.67
CA LEU A 33 -15.50 -13.65 8.93
C LEU A 33 -14.43 -13.59 10.02
N LEU A 34 -13.16 -13.84 9.64
CA LEU A 34 -12.04 -13.76 10.56
C LEU A 34 -11.82 -12.33 11.06
N LEU A 35 -11.91 -11.33 10.17
CA LEU A 35 -11.81 -9.92 10.54
C LEU A 35 -12.90 -9.52 11.54
N LEU A 36 -14.13 -9.93 11.30
CA LEU A 36 -15.25 -9.67 12.22
C LEU A 36 -14.97 -10.26 13.60
N LYS A 37 -14.48 -11.51 13.67
CA LYS A 37 -14.12 -12.14 14.94
C LYS A 37 -12.92 -11.50 15.62
N ILE A 38 -11.94 -11.02 14.87
CA ILE A 38 -10.81 -10.27 15.43
C ILE A 38 -11.30 -8.94 16.02
N ARG A 39 -12.16 -8.22 15.31
CA ARG A 39 -12.74 -6.94 15.76
C ARG A 39 -13.57 -7.12 17.03
N ASP A 40 -14.37 -8.18 17.12
CA ASP A 40 -15.16 -8.52 18.31
C ASP A 40 -14.28 -8.79 19.55
N ASN A 41 -13.18 -9.54 19.37
CA ASN A 41 -12.32 -9.96 20.50
C ASN A 41 -11.25 -8.91 20.86
N TYR A 42 -10.83 -8.09 19.90
CA TYR A 42 -9.74 -7.11 20.05
C TYR A 42 -10.13 -5.74 19.46
N PRO A 43 -11.17 -5.08 19.99
CA PRO A 43 -11.71 -3.85 19.40
C PRO A 43 -10.72 -2.69 19.38
N ASP A 44 -9.80 -2.64 20.35
CA ASP A 44 -8.82 -1.56 20.48
C ASP A 44 -7.59 -1.74 19.57
N ARG A 45 -7.47 -2.85 18.83
CA ARG A 45 -6.30 -3.17 18.01
C ARG A 45 -6.55 -2.81 16.54
N ILE A 46 -5.52 -2.29 15.87
CA ILE A 46 -5.64 -1.89 14.46
C ILE A 46 -5.75 -3.13 13.59
N THR A 47 -6.70 -3.13 12.65
CA THR A 47 -6.81 -4.15 11.61
C THR A 47 -6.41 -3.57 10.25
N ALA A 48 -5.31 -4.08 9.70
CA ALA A 48 -4.82 -3.71 8.38
C ALA A 48 -4.97 -4.89 7.41
N THR A 49 -5.47 -4.62 6.20
CA THR A 49 -5.69 -5.66 5.19
C THR A 49 -4.96 -5.33 3.90
N PHE A 50 -4.27 -6.33 3.34
CA PHE A 50 -3.75 -6.29 1.98
C PHE A 50 -4.68 -7.12 1.12
N SER A 51 -5.53 -6.41 0.37
CA SER A 51 -6.64 -7.03 -0.32
C SER A 51 -6.43 -6.99 -1.83
N VAL A 52 -6.32 -8.18 -2.44
CA VAL A 52 -6.16 -8.33 -3.88
C VAL A 52 -7.53 -8.37 -4.55
N TYR A 53 -7.77 -7.40 -5.43
CA TYR A 53 -8.99 -7.24 -6.18
C TYR A 53 -8.95 -8.06 -7.47
N PRO A 54 -10.09 -8.69 -7.82
CA PRO A 54 -10.21 -9.44 -9.06
C PRO A 54 -10.17 -8.52 -10.28
N SER A 55 -9.74 -9.06 -11.42
CA SER A 55 -9.83 -8.39 -12.71
C SER A 55 -10.25 -9.38 -13.80
N PRO A 56 -11.19 -9.00 -14.70
CA PRO A 56 -11.62 -9.84 -15.81
C PRO A 56 -10.52 -10.11 -16.84
N LYS A 57 -9.41 -9.35 -16.83
CA LYS A 57 -8.24 -9.61 -17.69
C LYS A 57 -7.35 -10.74 -17.17
N VAL A 58 -7.52 -11.09 -15.89
CA VAL A 58 -6.64 -12.00 -15.16
C VAL A 58 -7.36 -13.30 -14.81
N SER A 59 -8.68 -13.24 -14.62
CA SER A 59 -9.50 -14.38 -14.22
C SER A 59 -10.81 -14.40 -15.00
N ASP A 60 -11.17 -15.58 -15.51
CA ASP A 60 -12.43 -15.84 -16.24
C ASP A 60 -13.59 -16.21 -15.30
N VAL A 61 -13.38 -16.10 -13.98
CA VAL A 61 -14.37 -16.53 -12.98
C VAL A 61 -15.47 -15.47 -12.83
N VAL A 62 -16.64 -15.74 -13.41
CA VAL A 62 -17.80 -14.83 -13.42
C VAL A 62 -18.41 -14.51 -12.06
N VAL A 63 -18.06 -15.27 -11.01
CA VAL A 63 -18.59 -15.06 -9.65
C VAL A 63 -17.74 -14.12 -8.79
N GLU A 64 -16.56 -13.72 -9.26
CA GLU A 64 -15.67 -12.82 -8.53
C GLU A 64 -16.31 -11.47 -8.15
N PRO A 65 -17.12 -10.82 -9.01
CA PRO A 65 -17.78 -9.56 -8.64
C PRO A 65 -18.76 -9.71 -7.45
N TYR A 66 -19.42 -10.87 -7.33
CA TYR A 66 -20.32 -11.14 -6.19
C TYR A 66 -19.52 -11.25 -4.89
N ASN A 67 -18.45 -12.03 -4.90
CA ASN A 67 -17.55 -12.19 -3.76
C ASN A 67 -16.91 -10.85 -3.36
N ALA A 68 -16.48 -10.07 -4.36
CA ALA A 68 -15.89 -8.76 -4.17
C ALA A 68 -16.86 -7.80 -3.47
N THR A 69 -18.08 -7.69 -3.98
CA THR A 69 -19.10 -6.77 -3.45
C THR A 69 -19.46 -7.12 -2.01
N LEU A 70 -19.69 -8.39 -1.70
CA LEU A 70 -20.02 -8.85 -0.35
C LEU A 70 -18.88 -8.60 0.64
N SER A 71 -17.65 -8.79 0.19
CA SER A 71 -16.48 -8.67 1.07
C SER A 71 -16.05 -7.23 1.29
N ILE A 72 -16.21 -6.35 0.30
CA ILE A 72 -15.99 -4.90 0.46
C ILE A 72 -16.94 -4.34 1.52
N HIS A 73 -18.19 -4.79 1.56
CA HIS A 73 -19.13 -4.36 2.59
C HIS A 73 -18.62 -4.70 4.01
N GLN A 74 -18.06 -5.90 4.20
CA GLN A 74 -17.46 -6.29 5.48
C GLN A 74 -16.16 -5.53 5.79
N LEU A 75 -15.31 -5.28 4.79
CA LEU A 75 -14.07 -4.50 4.95
C LEU A 75 -14.35 -3.04 5.32
N LEU A 76 -15.45 -2.47 4.82
CA LEU A 76 -15.86 -1.10 5.10
C LEU A 76 -16.16 -0.86 6.59
N GLU A 77 -16.60 -1.89 7.30
CA GLU A 77 -17.01 -1.77 8.71
C GLU A 77 -15.98 -2.34 9.69
N ASN A 78 -15.21 -3.37 9.28
CA ASN A 78 -14.37 -4.16 10.19
C ASN A 78 -12.86 -3.98 9.98
N SER A 79 -12.44 -3.30 8.91
CA SER A 79 -11.03 -2.96 8.66
C SER A 79 -10.78 -1.50 9.05
N ASP A 80 -9.66 -1.21 9.70
CA ASP A 80 -9.24 0.18 9.94
C ASP A 80 -8.41 0.72 8.76
N GLU A 81 -7.68 -0.15 8.06
CA GLU A 81 -6.79 0.19 6.95
C GLU A 81 -6.87 -0.89 5.85
N THR A 82 -7.24 -0.52 4.63
CA THR A 82 -7.34 -1.46 3.51
C THR A 82 -6.46 -1.02 2.35
N PHE A 83 -5.37 -1.75 2.14
CA PHE A 83 -4.46 -1.56 1.02
C PHE A 83 -5.01 -2.27 -0.21
N VAL A 84 -5.39 -1.47 -1.22
CA VAL A 84 -6.02 -1.96 -2.45
C VAL A 84 -4.94 -2.37 -3.44
N ILE A 85 -4.99 -3.63 -3.83
CA ILE A 85 -4.08 -4.20 -4.83
C ILE A 85 -4.95 -4.73 -5.96
N ASP A 86 -4.90 -4.09 -7.13
CA ASP A 86 -5.62 -4.51 -8.32
C ASP A 86 -4.73 -5.37 -9.22
N ASN A 87 -5.22 -6.57 -9.52
CA ASN A 87 -4.55 -7.46 -10.45
C ASN A 87 -4.42 -6.83 -11.84
N GLU A 88 -5.37 -6.04 -12.31
CA GLU A 88 -5.28 -5.38 -13.62
C GLU A 88 -4.08 -4.43 -13.69
N ALA A 89 -3.92 -3.60 -12.66
CA ALA A 89 -2.82 -2.65 -12.55
C ALA A 89 -1.48 -3.37 -12.44
N LEU A 90 -1.39 -4.46 -11.66
CA LEU A 90 -0.18 -5.28 -11.55
C LEU A 90 0.24 -5.92 -12.88
N PHE A 91 -0.73 -6.41 -13.66
CA PHE A 91 -0.46 -6.93 -15.01
C PHE A 91 0.04 -5.82 -15.95
N SER A 92 -0.59 -4.65 -15.91
CA SER A 92 -0.17 -3.47 -16.67
C SER A 92 1.26 -3.04 -16.32
N ILE A 93 1.60 -2.99 -15.01
CA ILE A 93 2.95 -2.69 -14.53
C ILE A 93 3.96 -3.73 -15.04
N SER A 94 3.64 -5.01 -14.89
CA SER A 94 4.55 -6.09 -15.28
C SER A 94 4.82 -6.11 -16.79
N HIS A 95 3.80 -5.81 -17.60
CA HIS A 95 3.95 -5.75 -19.05
C HIS A 95 4.63 -4.46 -19.53
N ASN A 96 4.17 -3.30 -19.06
CA ASN A 96 4.60 -2.00 -19.58
C ASN A 96 5.91 -1.49 -18.94
N VAL A 97 6.05 -1.67 -17.62
CA VAL A 97 7.20 -1.16 -16.85
C VAL A 97 8.31 -2.20 -16.77
N LEU A 98 7.99 -3.43 -16.35
CA LEU A 98 8.98 -4.51 -16.23
C LEU A 98 9.32 -5.19 -17.57
N LYS A 99 8.57 -4.87 -18.64
CA LYS A 99 8.76 -5.40 -20.00
C LYS A 99 8.74 -6.93 -20.08
N GLN A 100 7.94 -7.56 -19.23
CA GLN A 100 7.77 -9.00 -19.24
C GLN A 100 6.75 -9.40 -20.33
N LYS A 101 7.15 -10.32 -21.21
CA LYS A 101 6.31 -10.79 -22.32
C LYS A 101 5.07 -11.54 -21.82
N GLU A 102 5.24 -12.36 -20.78
CA GLU A 102 4.19 -13.16 -20.16
C GLU A 102 4.31 -13.04 -18.63
N PRO A 103 3.58 -12.10 -18.00
CA PRO A 103 3.62 -11.92 -16.54
C PRO A 103 3.03 -13.15 -15.83
N LYS A 104 3.79 -13.74 -14.90
CA LYS A 104 3.34 -14.85 -14.07
C LYS A 104 2.95 -14.35 -12.68
N TYR A 105 2.17 -15.13 -11.93
CA TYR A 105 1.85 -14.81 -10.53
C TYR A 105 3.09 -14.60 -9.65
N ALA A 106 4.20 -15.28 -9.95
CA ALA A 106 5.47 -15.05 -9.25
C ALA A 106 5.98 -13.60 -9.40
N ASP A 107 5.82 -13.01 -10.59
CA ASP A 107 6.24 -11.64 -10.88
C ASP A 107 5.32 -10.61 -10.20
N LEU A 108 4.00 -10.86 -10.23
CA LEU A 108 3.02 -10.01 -9.54
C LEU A 108 3.26 -10.02 -8.02
N ASN A 109 3.49 -11.21 -7.47
CA ASN A 109 3.79 -11.38 -6.04
C ASN A 109 5.09 -10.71 -5.64
N TRP A 110 6.08 -10.64 -6.54
CA TRP A 110 7.30 -9.88 -6.30
C TRP A 110 7.00 -8.40 -6.10
N VAL A 111 6.18 -7.78 -6.97
CA VAL A 111 5.76 -6.37 -6.83
C VAL A 111 4.99 -6.15 -5.53
N ILE A 112 4.02 -7.01 -5.22
CA ILE A 112 3.24 -6.95 -3.98
C ILE A 112 4.17 -7.03 -2.76
N SER A 113 5.14 -7.95 -2.77
CA SER A 113 6.07 -8.12 -1.66
C SER A 113 6.95 -6.89 -1.41
N MET A 114 7.32 -6.16 -2.47
CA MET A 114 8.08 -4.92 -2.35
C MET A 114 7.24 -3.82 -1.67
N VAL A 115 5.99 -3.64 -2.10
CA VAL A 115 5.06 -2.66 -1.52
C VAL A 115 4.77 -2.98 -0.06
N MET A 116 4.43 -4.23 0.25
CA MET A 116 4.21 -4.67 1.63
C MET A 116 5.44 -4.47 2.51
N SER A 117 6.63 -4.75 1.97
CA SER A 117 7.89 -4.49 2.66
C SER A 117 8.11 -2.99 2.89
N GLY A 118 7.74 -2.14 1.94
CA GLY A 118 7.81 -0.68 2.03
C GLY A 118 6.90 -0.11 3.13
N ILE A 119 5.62 -0.45 3.10
CA ILE A 119 4.60 0.01 4.06
C ILE A 119 4.97 -0.42 5.48
N THR A 120 5.39 -1.68 5.66
CA THR A 120 5.76 -2.21 6.98
C THR A 120 7.19 -1.88 7.40
N ALA A 121 7.96 -1.15 6.59
CA ALA A 121 9.35 -0.86 6.91
C ALA A 121 9.48 0.01 8.16
N SER A 122 8.55 0.96 8.38
CA SER A 122 8.55 1.85 9.55
C SER A 122 8.33 1.10 10.87
N LEU A 123 7.72 -0.09 10.81
CA LEU A 123 7.47 -0.96 11.96
C LEU A 123 8.67 -1.84 12.27
N ARG A 124 9.40 -2.26 11.22
CA ARG A 124 10.50 -3.23 11.34
C ARG A 124 11.86 -2.58 11.57
N PHE A 125 12.02 -1.34 11.14
CA PHE A 125 13.30 -0.64 11.17
C PHE A 125 13.15 0.72 11.85
N SER A 126 14.11 1.06 12.70
CA SER A 126 14.20 2.39 13.27
C SER A 126 14.59 3.41 12.19
N GLY A 127 13.64 4.25 11.79
CA GLY A 127 13.86 5.43 10.97
C GLY A 127 13.90 6.73 11.79
N LYS A 128 14.25 7.83 11.12
CA LYS A 128 14.26 9.19 11.70
C LYS A 128 12.84 9.72 11.92
N LEU A 129 11.91 9.28 11.06
CA LEU A 129 10.49 9.61 11.08
C LEU A 129 9.69 8.30 11.03
N ASN A 130 9.40 7.73 12.21
CA ASN A 130 8.62 6.49 12.31
C ASN A 130 7.13 6.78 12.45
N GLY A 131 6.34 6.02 11.70
CA GLY A 131 4.90 5.87 11.85
C GLY A 131 4.59 4.46 12.31
N ASP A 132 3.95 4.34 13.47
CA ASP A 132 3.22 3.12 13.87
C ASP A 132 1.98 2.95 12.97
N LEU A 133 1.43 1.73 12.86
CA LEU A 133 0.20 1.47 12.11
C LEU A 133 -0.91 2.42 12.54
N ARG A 134 -1.12 2.56 13.85
CA ARG A 134 -2.11 3.51 14.39
C ARG A 134 -1.86 4.95 13.93
N LYS A 135 -0.60 5.38 13.89
CA LYS A 135 -0.24 6.75 13.48
C LYS A 135 -0.47 6.95 11.98
N MET A 136 -0.27 5.91 11.18
CA MET A 136 -0.61 5.92 9.75
C MET A 136 -2.12 6.08 9.57
N GLY A 137 -2.94 5.26 10.21
CA GLY A 137 -4.40 5.36 10.18
C GLY A 137 -4.90 6.73 10.60
N VAL A 138 -4.40 7.29 11.71
CA VAL A 138 -4.79 8.63 12.19
C VAL A 138 -4.44 9.74 11.19
N ASN A 139 -3.32 9.62 10.49
CA ASN A 139 -2.89 10.64 9.52
C ASN A 139 -3.58 10.50 8.16
N LEU A 140 -3.92 9.28 7.76
CA LEU A 140 -4.42 8.97 6.42
C LEU A 140 -5.94 8.80 6.35
N VAL A 141 -6.62 8.47 7.44
CA VAL A 141 -8.07 8.21 7.45
C VAL A 141 -8.81 9.38 8.09
N PRO A 142 -9.23 10.39 7.31
CA PRO A 142 -10.03 11.50 7.85
C PRO A 142 -11.45 11.07 8.24
N PHE A 143 -11.98 10.02 7.58
CA PHE A 143 -13.32 9.50 7.83
C PHE A 143 -13.26 7.97 7.95
N PRO A 144 -13.91 7.35 8.95
CA PRO A 144 -13.76 5.91 9.24
C PRO A 144 -14.10 4.95 8.09
N ARG A 145 -14.92 5.38 7.12
CA ARG A 145 -15.31 4.56 5.95
C ARG A 145 -14.42 4.81 4.72
N LEU A 146 -13.54 5.81 4.76
CA LEU A 146 -12.63 6.21 3.68
C LEU A 146 -11.20 5.78 4.02
N HIS A 147 -11.01 4.48 4.20
CA HIS A 147 -9.76 3.83 4.61
C HIS A 147 -9.20 2.87 3.54
N PHE A 148 -9.60 3.07 2.28
CA PHE A 148 -9.06 2.33 1.14
C PHE A 148 -7.91 3.12 0.54
N PHE A 149 -6.70 2.56 0.62
CA PHE A 149 -5.49 3.22 0.16
C PHE A 149 -5.07 2.73 -1.21
N LEU A 150 -4.74 3.68 -2.08
CA LEU A 150 -4.02 3.43 -3.31
C LEU A 150 -2.54 3.29 -2.99
N LEU A 151 -1.87 2.34 -3.64
CA LEU A 151 -0.48 2.02 -3.37
C LEU A 151 0.37 2.32 -4.60
N ALA A 152 1.60 2.78 -4.39
CA ALA A 152 2.62 2.81 -5.44
C ALA A 152 3.99 2.37 -4.91
N GLN A 153 4.81 1.82 -5.80
CA GLN A 153 6.21 1.55 -5.50
C GLN A 153 7.12 2.22 -6.51
N ALA A 154 8.20 2.81 -6.00
CA ALA A 154 9.34 3.24 -6.79
C ALA A 154 10.65 2.74 -6.13
N PRO A 155 11.68 2.40 -6.90
CA PRO A 155 11.65 2.21 -8.35
C PRO A 155 10.98 0.88 -8.72
N LEU A 156 10.45 0.80 -9.94
CA LEU A 156 10.06 -0.47 -10.56
C LEU A 156 10.99 -0.73 -11.74
N PHE A 157 11.95 -1.64 -11.53
CA PHE A 157 12.89 -2.05 -12.56
C PHE A 157 12.72 -3.51 -12.91
N ALA A 158 12.98 -3.84 -14.18
CA ALA A 158 13.13 -5.23 -14.59
C ALA A 158 14.21 -5.93 -13.73
N PRO A 159 14.03 -7.23 -13.44
CA PRO A 159 14.99 -8.01 -12.64
C PRO A 159 16.43 -7.82 -13.13
N GLY A 160 17.34 -7.48 -12.22
CA GLY A 160 18.77 -7.29 -12.52
C GLY A 160 19.18 -5.93 -13.11
N GLN A 161 18.24 -4.99 -13.33
CA GLN A 161 18.56 -3.62 -13.74
C GLN A 161 18.73 -2.63 -12.57
N GLY A 162 18.31 -3.00 -11.37
CA GLY A 162 18.25 -2.09 -10.21
C GLY A 162 19.60 -1.49 -9.77
N SER A 163 20.72 -2.15 -10.07
CA SER A 163 22.07 -1.65 -9.74
C SER A 163 22.68 -0.72 -10.80
N LYS A 164 22.06 -0.58 -11.99
CA LYS A 164 22.59 0.20 -13.11
C LYS A 164 22.05 1.62 -13.19
N VAL A 165 20.97 1.93 -12.48
CA VAL A 165 20.32 3.24 -12.50
C VAL A 165 20.70 4.01 -11.25
N LYS A 166 21.37 5.16 -11.41
CA LYS A 166 21.52 6.12 -10.32
C LYS A 166 20.17 6.78 -10.10
N LEU A 167 19.54 6.47 -8.97
CA LEU A 167 18.27 7.07 -8.58
C LEU A 167 18.50 8.31 -7.75
N THR A 168 17.78 9.38 -8.09
CA THR A 168 17.68 10.58 -7.25
C THR A 168 16.37 10.58 -6.45
N VAL A 169 16.29 11.40 -5.39
CA VAL A 169 15.05 11.55 -4.60
C VAL A 169 13.92 12.12 -5.46
N GLN A 170 14.26 13.05 -6.36
CA GLN A 170 13.32 13.63 -7.32
C GLN A 170 12.72 12.55 -8.24
N GLU A 171 13.55 11.73 -8.87
CA GLU A 171 13.06 10.65 -9.75
C GLU A 171 12.20 9.62 -9.00
N LEU A 172 12.55 9.28 -7.75
CA LEU A 172 11.74 8.40 -6.91
C LEU A 172 10.38 9.03 -6.64
N THR A 173 10.36 10.32 -6.31
CA THR A 173 9.14 11.06 -6.03
C THR A 173 8.26 11.14 -7.28
N ASP A 174 8.81 11.54 -8.42
CA ASP A 174 8.08 11.57 -9.70
C ASP A 174 7.52 10.20 -10.09
N GLN A 175 8.26 9.12 -9.83
CA GLN A 175 7.79 7.76 -10.09
C GLN A 175 6.68 7.31 -9.12
N MET A 176 6.73 7.67 -7.84
CA MET A 176 5.67 7.33 -6.88
C MET A 176 4.34 7.98 -7.26
N TRP A 177 4.37 9.22 -7.74
CA TRP A 177 3.19 9.97 -8.17
C TRP A 177 2.78 9.70 -9.62
N SER A 178 3.48 8.80 -10.32
CA SER A 178 3.11 8.41 -11.68
C SER A 178 1.97 7.39 -11.66
N SER A 179 0.88 7.69 -12.37
CA SER A 179 -0.28 6.78 -12.48
C SER A 179 0.07 5.40 -13.04
N ARG A 180 1.21 5.27 -13.73
CA ARG A 180 1.72 3.98 -14.26
C ARG A 180 2.26 3.04 -13.19
N ASN A 181 2.60 3.58 -12.02
CA ASN A 181 3.17 2.82 -10.91
C ASN A 181 2.16 2.55 -9.79
N PHE A 182 0.92 3.05 -9.92
CA PHE A 182 -0.15 2.69 -8.98
C PHE A 182 -0.56 1.24 -9.16
N LEU A 183 -0.69 0.53 -8.04
CA LEU A 183 -1.19 -0.84 -7.97
C LEU A 183 -2.72 -0.90 -8.08
N SER A 184 -3.38 0.18 -8.49
CA SER A 184 -4.82 0.27 -8.66
C SER A 184 -5.13 1.04 -9.92
N ASN A 185 -6.08 0.56 -10.74
CA ASN A 185 -6.45 1.20 -11.99
C ASN A 185 -7.44 2.37 -11.77
N VAL A 186 -7.01 3.37 -11.01
CA VAL A 186 -7.78 4.59 -10.74
C VAL A 186 -7.11 5.75 -11.46
N LYS A 187 -7.89 6.51 -12.24
CA LYS A 187 -7.40 7.74 -12.85
C LYS A 187 -7.34 8.82 -11.79
N ALA A 188 -6.15 9.36 -11.55
CA ALA A 188 -5.97 10.46 -10.60
C ALA A 188 -6.82 11.69 -10.96
N GLU A 189 -7.07 11.91 -12.24
CA GLU A 189 -7.87 13.04 -12.78
C GLU A 189 -9.37 12.96 -12.40
N ASP A 190 -9.88 11.76 -12.09
CA ASP A 190 -11.30 11.55 -11.77
C ASP A 190 -11.64 11.90 -10.31
N GLY A 191 -10.66 12.36 -9.51
CA GLY A 191 -10.84 12.59 -8.08
C GLY A 191 -9.86 13.59 -7.49
N LYS A 192 -9.87 13.67 -6.15
CA LYS A 192 -8.92 14.46 -5.37
C LYS A 192 -8.31 13.62 -4.26
N TYR A 193 -7.04 13.84 -3.97
CA TYR A 193 -6.35 13.23 -2.84
C TYR A 193 -6.78 13.90 -1.53
N LEU A 194 -7.25 13.09 -0.59
CA LEU A 194 -7.55 13.54 0.77
C LEU A 194 -6.25 13.70 1.57
N THR A 195 -5.49 12.62 1.62
CA THR A 195 -4.24 12.45 2.38
C THR A 195 -3.30 11.58 1.57
N ALA A 196 -2.00 11.70 1.83
CA ALA A 196 -0.97 10.90 1.19
C ALA A 196 0.16 10.60 2.17
N SER A 197 0.76 9.42 2.05
CA SER A 197 1.98 9.06 2.76
C SER A 197 3.06 8.71 1.74
N CYS A 198 4.29 9.15 1.99
CA CYS A 198 5.44 8.79 1.18
C CYS A 198 6.53 8.22 2.10
N GLY A 199 6.75 6.91 2.01
CA GLY A 199 7.77 6.18 2.72
C GLY A 199 9.05 6.03 1.91
N TYR A 200 10.05 6.84 2.24
CA TYR A 200 11.37 6.78 1.63
C TYR A 200 12.29 5.84 2.43
N ARG A 201 13.06 5.03 1.70
CA ARG A 201 14.05 4.12 2.28
C ARG A 201 15.42 4.33 1.65
N GLY A 202 16.46 4.30 2.49
CA GLY A 202 17.85 4.47 2.12
C GLY A 202 18.51 5.65 2.85
N SER A 203 19.78 5.88 2.54
CA SER A 203 20.54 7.00 3.10
C SER A 203 20.17 8.32 2.40
N ILE A 204 19.05 8.90 2.81
CA ILE A 204 18.47 10.11 2.19
C ILE A 204 18.49 11.27 3.19
N ALA A 205 18.81 12.47 2.71
CA ALA A 205 18.74 13.69 3.51
C ALA A 205 17.27 14.11 3.69
N THR A 206 16.88 14.40 4.93
CA THR A 206 15.50 14.79 5.25
C THR A 206 15.06 16.06 4.51
N GLN A 207 15.96 17.03 4.40
CA GLN A 207 15.70 18.28 3.70
C GLN A 207 15.38 18.07 2.21
N GLU A 208 16.09 17.16 1.54
CA GLU A 208 15.87 16.87 0.12
C GLU A 208 14.48 16.25 -0.10
N VAL A 209 14.02 15.39 0.82
CA VAL A 209 12.66 14.82 0.77
C VAL A 209 11.60 15.89 0.98
N ASP A 210 11.79 16.76 1.97
CA ASP A 210 10.82 17.81 2.28
C ASP A 210 10.69 18.82 1.12
N ASP A 211 11.81 19.18 0.48
CA ASP A 211 11.83 20.07 -0.69
C ASP A 211 11.09 19.44 -1.89
N GLU A 212 11.30 18.15 -2.17
CA GLU A 212 10.61 17.45 -3.27
C GLU A 212 9.11 17.25 -3.00
N VAL A 213 8.74 16.92 -1.75
CA VAL A 213 7.32 16.81 -1.36
C VAL A 213 6.61 18.17 -1.48
N ALA A 214 7.26 19.27 -1.10
CA ALA A 214 6.71 20.61 -1.26
C ALA A 214 6.49 20.97 -2.75
N LYS A 215 7.41 20.59 -3.63
CA LYS A 215 7.26 20.78 -5.09
C LYS A 215 6.05 20.02 -5.64
N ILE A 216 5.86 18.77 -5.23
CA ILE A 216 4.69 17.97 -5.64
C ILE A 216 3.40 18.60 -5.14
N GLN A 217 3.36 19.02 -3.87
CA GLN A 217 2.19 19.66 -3.29
C GLN A 217 1.81 20.95 -4.05
N GLN A 218 2.78 21.74 -4.49
CA GLN A 218 2.53 22.92 -5.32
C GLN A 218 2.07 22.55 -6.74
N LYS A 219 2.70 21.56 -7.36
CA LYS A 219 2.39 21.11 -8.72
C LYS A 219 0.99 20.50 -8.83
N MET A 220 0.56 19.77 -7.81
CA MET A 220 -0.72 19.04 -7.75
C MET A 220 -1.72 19.72 -6.81
N ALA A 221 -1.58 21.01 -6.54
CA ALA A 221 -2.40 21.73 -5.57
C ALA A 221 -3.92 21.60 -5.86
N ASP A 222 -4.29 21.58 -7.14
CA ASP A 222 -5.68 21.40 -7.58
C ASP A 222 -6.21 19.97 -7.37
N ASP A 223 -5.33 18.96 -7.39
CA ASP A 223 -5.67 17.55 -7.18
C ASP A 223 -5.81 17.21 -5.69
N PHE A 224 -5.35 18.07 -4.79
CA PHE A 224 -5.53 17.90 -3.35
C PHE A 224 -6.77 18.61 -2.82
N VAL A 225 -7.35 18.09 -1.75
CA VAL A 225 -8.39 18.80 -1.01
C VAL A 225 -7.83 20.01 -0.26
N THR A 226 -8.50 21.15 -0.35
CA THR A 226 -8.03 22.42 0.24
C THR A 226 -8.29 22.53 1.74
N TRP A 227 -9.21 21.74 2.28
CA TRP A 227 -9.67 21.82 3.68
C TRP A 227 -8.87 20.92 4.63
N ILE A 228 -8.02 20.02 4.12
CA ILE A 228 -7.04 19.29 4.94
C ILE A 228 -5.67 19.96 4.75
N PRO A 229 -5.20 20.78 5.69
CA PRO A 229 -3.86 21.35 5.61
C PRO A 229 -2.79 20.25 5.83
N ASN A 230 -1.66 20.37 5.14
CA ASN A 230 -0.49 19.47 5.31
C ASN A 230 -0.84 17.97 5.20
N ASN A 231 -1.54 17.63 4.13
CA ASN A 231 -2.11 16.32 3.85
C ASN A 231 -1.12 15.26 3.34
N ILE A 232 0.10 15.66 2.95
CA ILE A 232 1.18 14.74 2.60
C ILE A 232 2.08 14.53 3.83
N LYS A 233 2.34 13.27 4.19
CA LYS A 233 3.29 12.89 5.23
C LYS A 233 4.46 12.12 4.64
N SER A 234 5.68 12.56 4.93
CA SER A 234 6.89 11.83 4.58
C SER A 234 7.38 10.99 5.77
N SER A 235 7.89 9.79 5.48
CA SER A 235 8.63 8.97 6.44
C SER A 235 9.96 8.53 5.82
N ILE A 236 11.01 8.47 6.63
CA ILE A 236 12.37 8.20 6.16
C ILE A 236 13.02 7.13 7.02
N ILE A 237 13.40 6.05 6.35
CA ILE A 237 13.98 4.86 6.96
C ILE A 237 15.38 4.67 6.39
N GLY A 238 16.39 4.64 7.27
CA GLY A 238 17.80 4.58 6.84
C GLY A 238 18.18 3.26 6.14
N ILE A 239 17.41 2.19 6.32
CA ILE A 239 17.71 0.87 5.80
C ILE A 239 17.06 0.66 4.43
N PRO A 240 17.86 0.56 3.35
CA PRO A 240 17.35 0.33 2.00
C PRO A 240 16.78 -1.08 1.84
N PRO A 241 15.92 -1.31 0.84
CA PRO A 241 15.46 -2.65 0.50
C PRO A 241 16.56 -3.47 -0.20
N VAL A 242 16.34 -4.78 -0.33
CA VAL A 242 17.29 -5.67 -1.01
C VAL A 242 17.30 -5.37 -2.51
N GLY A 243 18.47 -5.08 -3.06
CA GLY A 243 18.68 -4.93 -4.50
C GLY A 243 18.62 -3.49 -5.04
N THR A 244 18.26 -2.50 -4.23
CA THR A 244 18.34 -1.07 -4.59
C THR A 244 18.96 -0.25 -3.47
N THR A 245 19.62 0.86 -3.81
CA THR A 245 20.22 1.77 -2.82
C THR A 245 19.19 2.66 -2.15
N MET A 246 18.10 2.95 -2.85
CA MET A 246 16.98 3.77 -2.38
C MET A 246 15.66 3.22 -2.94
N SER A 247 14.56 3.48 -2.23
CA SER A 247 13.20 3.21 -2.70
C SER A 247 12.20 4.17 -2.07
N GLY A 248 11.08 4.37 -2.74
CA GLY A 248 9.92 5.10 -2.24
C GLY A 248 8.67 4.23 -2.33
N THR A 249 7.82 4.31 -1.32
CA THR A 249 6.50 3.67 -1.31
C THR A 249 5.46 4.75 -1.03
N PHE A 250 4.37 4.75 -1.80
CA PHE A 250 3.21 5.61 -1.64
C PHE A 250 2.09 4.81 -0.99
#